data_AF-A0A973X2R2-F1
#
_entry.id   AF-A0A973X2R2-F1
#
_cell.length_a   1.000
_cell.length_b   1.000
_cell.length_c   1.000
_cell.angle_alpha   90.00
_cell.angle_beta   90.00
_cell.angle_gamma   90.00
#
_symmetry.space_group_name_H-M   'P 1'
#
loop_
_entity.id
_entity.type
_entity.pdbx_description
1 polymer ?
#
loop_
_entity_poly.entity_id
_entity_poly.type
_entity_poly.pdbx_seq_one_letter_code
_entity_poly.pdbx_strand_id
1 'polypeptide(L)'
;MDTYNDLLEIVPSDPAKAQNYTALLALWKEQKTLIDVEELESSDDFSVWEEDVSALLDDNERAYFRDEQNVLVYDVRALRIARINLLTKILIHRHGINLPGGFQG
;
A
#
# COMPACT_ATOMS: atom_id res chain seq x y z
N MET A 1 -18.01 -3.44 -1.24
CA MET A 1 -16.95 -4.28 -0.67
C MET A 1 -16.04 -3.31 0.07
N ASP A 2 -16.55 -2.75 1.18
CA ASP A 2 -16.11 -1.44 1.72
C ASP A 2 -15.57 -1.50 3.15
N THR A 3 -15.61 -2.68 3.78
CA THR A 3 -15.30 -2.84 5.21
C THR A 3 -13.86 -2.53 5.58
N TYR A 4 -12.91 -2.63 4.64
CA TYR A 4 -11.53 -2.29 4.92
C TYR A 4 -11.24 -0.80 4.71
N ASN A 5 -11.97 -0.10 3.83
CA ASN A 5 -11.73 1.33 3.61
C ASN A 5 -12.06 2.12 4.88
N ASP A 6 -13.21 1.85 5.50
CA ASP A 6 -13.61 2.51 6.75
C ASP A 6 -12.64 2.22 7.90
N LEU A 7 -12.05 1.01 7.94
CA LEU A 7 -11.01 0.66 8.90
C LEU A 7 -9.73 1.46 8.65
N LEU A 8 -9.31 1.59 7.38
CA LEU A 8 -8.06 2.25 7.01
C LEU A 8 -8.06 3.75 7.33
N GLU A 9 -9.24 4.39 7.37
CA GLU A 9 -9.41 5.79 7.79
C GLU A 9 -9.02 6.06 9.26
N ILE A 10 -8.98 5.01 10.08
CA ILE A 10 -8.65 5.11 11.50
C ILE A 10 -7.14 4.91 11.67
N VAL A 11 -6.50 5.76 12.46
CA VAL A 11 -5.09 5.57 12.84
C VAL A 11 -4.98 4.47 13.90
N PRO A 12 -4.06 3.50 13.77
CA PRO A 12 -3.85 2.48 14.78
C PRO A 12 -3.57 3.07 16.17
N SER A 13 -4.11 2.44 17.22
CA SER A 13 -3.90 2.88 18.60
C SER A 13 -2.50 2.59 19.15
N ASP A 14 -1.78 1.64 18.54
CA ASP A 14 -0.41 1.30 18.89
C ASP A 14 0.56 2.32 18.24
N PRO A 15 1.33 3.10 19.03
CA PRO A 15 2.24 4.11 18.51
C PRO A 15 3.27 3.56 17.51
N ALA A 16 3.74 2.33 17.70
CA ALA A 16 4.70 1.71 16.79
C ALA A 16 4.06 1.47 15.42
N LYS A 17 2.79 1.04 15.40
CA LYS A 17 2.04 0.77 14.16
C LYS A 17 1.47 2.04 13.51
N ALA A 18 1.26 3.09 14.31
CA ALA A 18 0.80 4.40 13.87
C ALA A 18 1.89 5.24 13.19
N GLN A 19 3.16 4.88 13.34
CA GLN A 19 4.29 5.62 12.76
C GLN A 19 4.10 5.79 11.25
N ASN A 20 4.12 7.03 10.74
CA ASN A 20 3.90 7.36 9.32
C ASN A 20 2.55 6.90 8.73
N TYR A 21 1.61 6.39 9.54
CA TYR A 21 0.38 5.79 9.05
C TYR A 21 -0.47 6.76 8.23
N THR A 22 -0.62 8.01 8.69
CA THR A 22 -1.40 9.04 7.96
C THR A 22 -0.78 9.38 6.61
N ALA A 23 0.55 9.40 6.51
CA ALA A 23 1.25 9.65 5.25
C ALA A 23 1.09 8.48 4.27
N LEU A 24 1.25 7.24 4.77
CA LEU A 24 1.00 6.03 3.99
C LEU A 24 -0.47 5.94 3.52
N LEU A 25 -1.42 6.33 4.37
CA LEU A 25 -2.83 6.38 4.01
C LEU A 25 -3.11 7.42 2.91
N ALA A 26 -2.45 8.58 2.94
CA ALA A 26 -2.59 9.59 1.89
C ALA A 26 -2.10 9.06 0.53
N LEU A 27 -0.91 8.44 0.51
CA LEU A 27 -0.35 7.80 -0.68
C LEU A 27 -1.23 6.65 -1.19
N TRP A 28 -1.83 5.87 -0.28
CA TRP A 28 -2.79 4.83 -0.65
C TRP A 28 -4.03 5.42 -1.31
N LYS A 29 -4.60 6.49 -0.75
CA LYS A 29 -5.79 7.17 -1.29
C LYS A 29 -5.55 7.75 -2.67
N GLU A 30 -4.41 8.42 -2.85
CA GLU A 30 -3.99 9.00 -4.13
C GLU A 30 -4.04 7.95 -5.25
N GLN A 31 -3.34 6.83 -5.06
CA GLN A 31 -3.32 5.77 -6.07
C GLN A 31 -4.67 5.05 -6.20
N LYS A 32 -5.43 4.91 -5.11
CA LYS A 32 -6.77 4.33 -5.17
C LYS A 32 -7.71 5.18 -6.02
N THR A 33 -7.65 6.51 -5.87
CA THR A 33 -8.42 7.47 -6.68
C THR A 33 -8.06 7.34 -8.16
N LEU A 34 -6.77 7.34 -8.50
CA LEU A 34 -6.31 7.21 -9.89
C LEU A 34 -6.84 5.92 -10.56
N ILE A 35 -6.80 4.80 -9.84
CA ILE A 35 -7.35 3.53 -10.33
C ILE A 35 -8.87 3.61 -10.53
N ASP A 36 -9.59 4.24 -9.61
CA ASP A 36 -11.06 4.32 -9.64
C ASP A 36 -11.57 5.21 -10.78
N VAL A 37 -10.83 6.26 -11.15
CA VAL A 37 -11.18 7.14 -12.29
C VAL A 37 -10.55 6.68 -13.62
N GLU A 38 -9.87 5.53 -13.62
CA GLU A 38 -9.11 5.00 -14.75
C GLU A 38 -8.05 5.97 -15.33
N GLU A 39 -7.56 6.91 -14.49
CA GLU A 39 -6.46 7.80 -14.84
C GLU A 39 -5.14 7.10 -14.55
N LEU A 40 -4.25 7.09 -15.54
CA LEU A 40 -2.92 6.53 -15.42
C LEU A 40 -1.90 7.66 -15.54
N GLU A 41 -1.15 7.90 -14.48
CA GLU A 41 0.03 8.77 -14.53
C GLU A 41 1.17 8.05 -15.23
N SER A 42 2.24 8.78 -15.54
CA SER A 42 3.40 8.21 -16.21
C SER A 42 4.07 7.12 -15.36
N SER A 43 4.91 6.30 -16.00
CA SER A 43 5.72 5.30 -15.28
C SER A 43 6.69 5.95 -14.30
N ASP A 44 7.13 7.18 -14.58
CA ASP A 44 8.04 7.93 -13.72
C ASP A 44 7.31 8.38 -12.45
N ASP A 45 6.09 8.92 -12.58
CA ASP A 45 5.26 9.32 -11.43
C ASP A 45 4.95 8.12 -10.53
N PHE A 46 4.70 6.95 -11.12
CA PHE A 46 4.48 5.73 -10.34
C PHE A 46 5.72 5.31 -9.55
N SER A 47 6.90 5.40 -10.17
CA SER A 47 8.16 5.03 -9.54
C SER A 47 8.47 5.96 -8.36
N VAL A 48 8.20 7.26 -8.49
CA VAL A 48 8.30 8.23 -7.40
C VAL A 48 7.39 7.85 -6.24
N TRP A 49 6.12 7.49 -6.53
CA TRP A 49 5.21 7.03 -5.51
C TRP A 49 5.71 5.75 -4.78
N GLU A 50 6.30 4.79 -5.51
CA GLU A 50 6.88 3.57 -4.89
C GLU A 50 8.05 3.89 -3.95
N GLU A 51 8.86 4.89 -4.30
CA GLU A 51 9.96 5.39 -3.46
C GLU A 51 9.43 6.09 -2.20
N ASP A 52 8.42 6.96 -2.34
CA ASP A 52 7.79 7.66 -1.23
C ASP A 52 7.15 6.69 -0.24
N VAL A 53 6.44 5.66 -0.73
CA VAL A 53 5.92 4.58 0.13
C VAL A 53 7.08 3.86 0.82
N SER A 54 8.10 3.44 0.07
CA SER A 54 9.24 2.70 0.63
C SER A 54 9.97 3.45 1.73
N ALA A 55 10.06 4.79 1.64
CA ALA A 55 10.72 5.63 2.62
C ALA A 55 9.97 5.71 3.97
N LEU A 56 8.65 5.47 3.95
CA LEU A 56 7.79 5.54 5.13
C LEU A 56 7.59 4.19 5.84
N LEU A 57 7.90 3.09 5.16
CA LEU A 57 7.84 1.73 5.67
C LEU A 57 9.09 1.37 6.49
N ASP A 58 8.91 0.50 7.49
CA ASP A 58 10.04 -0.15 8.15
C ASP A 58 10.72 -1.19 7.24
N ASP A 59 11.83 -1.78 7.68
CA ASP A 59 12.62 -2.67 6.83
C ASP A 59 11.88 -3.97 6.44
N ASN A 60 11.05 -4.52 7.32
CA ASN A 60 10.29 -5.74 7.05
C ASN A 60 9.12 -5.45 6.10
N GLU A 61 8.40 -4.36 6.35
CA GLU A 61 7.33 -3.88 5.49
C GLU A 61 7.87 -3.50 4.10
N ARG A 62 9.04 -2.86 4.03
CA ARG A 62 9.68 -2.48 2.77
C ARG A 62 10.10 -3.72 1.97
N ALA A 63 10.64 -4.75 2.63
CA ALA A 63 10.97 -6.01 1.98
C ALA A 63 9.71 -6.69 1.41
N TYR A 64 8.61 -6.69 2.18
CA TYR A 64 7.32 -7.22 1.71
C TYR A 64 6.72 -6.40 0.56
N PHE A 65 6.75 -5.07 0.65
CA PHE A 65 6.22 -4.19 -0.38
C PHE A 65 6.96 -4.34 -1.71
N ARG A 66 8.27 -4.61 -1.64
CA ARG A 66 9.13 -4.86 -2.80
C ARG A 66 9.14 -6.31 -3.27
N ASP A 67 8.42 -7.23 -2.60
CA ASP A 67 8.41 -8.63 -3.03
C ASP A 67 7.78 -8.72 -4.44
N GLU A 68 8.64 -8.99 -5.42
CA GLU A 68 8.33 -9.00 -6.86
C GLU A 68 7.76 -10.33 -7.34
N GLN A 69 7.36 -11.23 -6.42
CA GLN A 69 6.89 -12.56 -6.77
C GLN A 69 5.63 -12.50 -7.66
N ASN A 70 5.86 -12.57 -8.98
CA ASN A 70 4.93 -12.85 -10.08
C ASN A 70 4.25 -11.67 -10.80
N VAL A 71 4.93 -10.54 -10.97
CA VAL A 71 4.40 -9.46 -11.83
C VAL A 71 5.23 -9.38 -13.11
N LEU A 72 5.13 -10.42 -13.97
CA LEU A 72 5.49 -10.35 -15.40
C LEU A 72 4.45 -9.48 -16.12
N VAL A 73 4.41 -8.21 -15.75
CA VAL A 73 3.32 -7.33 -16.17
C VAL A 73 3.92 -6.23 -17.00
N TYR A 74 3.70 -6.34 -18.31
CA TYR A 74 3.91 -5.28 -19.28
C TYR A 74 2.86 -4.14 -19.14
N ASP A 75 1.97 -4.24 -18.15
CA ASP A 75 0.86 -3.33 -17.89
C ASP A 75 1.02 -2.57 -16.55
N VAL A 76 1.42 -1.31 -16.64
CA VAL A 76 1.58 -0.41 -15.49
C VAL A 76 0.34 -0.39 -14.58
N ARG A 77 -0.88 -0.57 -15.11
CA ARG A 77 -2.10 -0.62 -14.30
C ARG A 77 -2.14 -1.83 -13.39
N ALA A 78 -1.78 -3.00 -13.90
CA ALA A 78 -1.75 -4.23 -13.09
C ALA A 78 -0.63 -4.20 -12.05
N LEU A 79 0.52 -3.57 -12.36
CA LEU A 79 1.57 -3.31 -11.38
C LEU A 79 1.09 -2.35 -10.26
N ARG A 80 0.42 -1.24 -10.63
CA ARG A 80 -0.21 -0.32 -9.67
C ARG A 80 -1.16 -1.03 -8.71
N ILE A 81 -2.09 -1.84 -9.25
CA ILE A 81 -3.04 -2.62 -8.45
C ILE A 81 -2.31 -3.57 -7.49
N ALA A 82 -1.26 -4.25 -7.96
CA ALA A 82 -0.47 -5.16 -7.14
C ALA A 82 0.20 -4.43 -5.96
N ARG A 83 0.82 -3.27 -6.21
CA ARG A 83 1.46 -2.46 -5.16
C ARG A 83 0.46 -1.90 -4.16
N ILE A 84 -0.69 -1.39 -4.60
CA ILE A 84 -1.75 -0.97 -3.68
C ILE A 84 -2.21 -2.13 -2.81
N ASN A 85 -2.36 -3.33 -3.37
CA ASN A 85 -2.76 -4.51 -2.58
C ASN A 85 -1.72 -4.86 -1.50
N LEU A 86 -0.42 -4.77 -1.81
CA LEU A 86 0.64 -4.98 -0.82
C LEU A 86 0.59 -3.91 0.28
N LEU A 87 0.45 -2.63 -0.09
CA LEU A 87 0.30 -1.53 0.87
C LEU A 87 -0.95 -1.70 1.74
N THR A 88 -2.07 -2.10 1.15
CA THR A 88 -3.33 -2.38 1.87
C THR A 88 -3.12 -3.45 2.95
N LYS A 89 -2.40 -4.53 2.62
CA LYS A 89 -2.11 -5.60 3.58
C LYS A 89 -1.21 -5.13 4.72
N ILE A 90 -0.23 -4.27 4.44
CA ILE A 90 0.60 -3.64 5.47
C ILE A 90 -0.25 -2.78 6.41
N LEU A 91 -1.07 -1.89 5.86
CA LEU A 91 -1.93 -1.00 6.65
C LEU A 91 -2.93 -1.80 7.52
N ILE A 92 -3.49 -2.89 7.00
CA ILE A 92 -4.37 -3.77 7.78
C ILE A 92 -3.60 -4.48 8.90
N HIS A 93 -2.38 -4.95 8.63
CA HIS A 93 -1.54 -5.56 9.67
C HIS A 93 -1.18 -4.56 10.79
N ARG A 94 -1.04 -3.28 10.47
CA ARG A 94 -0.85 -2.20 11.47
C ARG A 94 -2.06 -2.01 12.39
N HIS A 95 -3.25 -2.47 11.99
CA HIS A 95 -4.41 -2.57 12.89
C HIS A 95 -4.43 -3.84 13.76
N GLY A 96 -3.40 -4.69 13.65
CA GLY A 96 -3.33 -5.97 14.35
C GLY A 96 -4.18 -7.07 13.71
N ILE A 97 -4.60 -6.88 12.46
CA ILE A 97 -5.41 -7.85 11.73
C ILE A 97 -4.51 -8.68 10.80
N ASN A 98 -4.50 -9.99 11.02
CA ASN A 98 -3.74 -10.92 10.18
C ASN A 98 -4.63 -11.47 9.06
N LEU A 99 -4.31 -11.10 7.82
CA LEU A 99 -4.98 -11.63 6.63
C LEU A 99 -4.27 -12.89 6.11
N PRO A 100 -5.01 -13.88 5.57
CA PRO A 100 -4.40 -14.98 4.82
C PRO A 100 -3.58 -14.44 3.63
N GLY A 101 -2.29 -14.78 3.56
CA GLY A 101 -1.37 -14.23 2.55
C GLY A 101 -1.07 -12.72 2.74
N GLY A 102 -1.33 -12.18 3.93
CA GLY A 102 -0.95 -10.84 4.37
C GLY A 102 0.52 -10.71 4.77
N PHE A 103 0.93 -9.49 5.10
CA PHE A 103 2.20 -9.23 5.78
C PHE A 103 2.19 -9.87 7.18
N GLN A 104 3.27 -10.55 7.58
CA GLN A 104 3.34 -11.31 8.84
C GLN A 104 4.28 -10.73 9.90
N GLY A 105 4.99 -9.63 9.60
CA GLY A 105 5.87 -8.95 10.57
C GLY A 105 7.22 -9.64 10.75
#